data_AF-A0A8D8RK11-F1
#
_entry.id   AF-A0A8D8RK11-F1
#
_cell.length_a   1.000
_cell.length_b   1.000
_cell.length_c   1.000
_cell.angle_alpha   90.00
_cell.angle_beta   90.00
_cell.angle_gamma   90.00
#
_symmetry.space_group_name_H-M   'P 1'
#
loop_
_entity.id
_entity.type
_entity.pdbx_description
1 polymer ?
#
loop_
_entity_poly.entity_id
_entity_poly.type
_entity_poly.pdbx_seq_one_letter_code
_entity_poly.pdbx_strand_id
1 'polypeptide(L)'
;MTKANVEQQRHRPGLLKQTNKTHKHGKHKSKGSLETLKKGKVNNVKALSKKLKKSTREDRRNQATQIRRNKRDEVLSNRRKLLEAPFMVAVVPLSNSIVMGDVMQMIETADSEAIVTHSSEGHLHISLPRFKQRFTCVLVDTSNIFIVLDV
;
A
#
# COMPACT_ATOMS: atom_id res chain seq x y z
N MET A 1 -53.53 -52.57 -23.89
CA MET A 1 -52.64 -53.48 -23.15
C MET A 1 -51.67 -52.65 -22.32
N THR A 2 -52.00 -52.40 -21.06
CA THR A 2 -51.23 -51.58 -20.11
C THR A 2 -50.51 -52.50 -19.13
N LYS A 3 -49.17 -52.58 -19.21
CA LYS A 3 -48.35 -53.35 -18.25
C LYS A 3 -48.15 -52.50 -16.99
N ALA A 4 -48.56 -53.04 -15.84
CA ALA A 4 -48.29 -52.45 -14.54
C ALA A 4 -46.78 -52.47 -14.23
N ASN A 5 -46.24 -51.33 -13.80
CA ASN A 5 -44.84 -51.16 -13.41
C ASN A 5 -44.65 -51.76 -12.00
N VAL A 6 -43.96 -52.90 -11.90
CA VAL A 6 -43.63 -53.52 -10.62
C VAL A 6 -42.35 -52.87 -10.10
N GLU A 7 -42.48 -51.99 -9.10
CA GLU A 7 -41.33 -51.40 -8.42
C GLU A 7 -40.50 -52.48 -7.73
N GLN A 8 -39.27 -52.70 -8.19
CA GLN A 8 -38.31 -53.57 -7.53
C GLN A 8 -37.82 -52.88 -6.24
N GLN A 9 -38.08 -53.50 -5.09
CA GLN A 9 -37.57 -53.04 -3.81
C GLN A 9 -36.03 -53.20 -3.77
N ARG A 10 -35.30 -52.07 -3.75
CA ARG A 10 -33.85 -52.06 -3.54
C ARG A 10 -33.54 -52.33 -2.07
N HIS A 11 -32.91 -53.48 -1.78
CA HIS A 11 -32.40 -53.79 -0.45
C HIS A 11 -31.40 -52.73 0.01
N ARG A 12 -31.74 -51.99 1.07
CA ARG A 12 -30.81 -51.10 1.77
C ARG A 12 -30.10 -51.89 2.87
N PRO A 13 -28.77 -51.76 2.99
CA PRO A 13 -28.05 -52.41 4.08
C PRO A 13 -28.52 -51.86 5.44
N GLY A 14 -28.81 -52.76 6.39
CA GLY A 14 -29.23 -52.39 7.74
C GLY A 14 -28.09 -51.84 8.62
N LEU A 15 -28.44 -51.27 9.77
CA LEU A 15 -27.51 -50.58 10.68
C LEU A 15 -26.37 -51.48 11.21
N LEU A 16 -26.56 -52.80 11.25
CA LEU A 16 -25.54 -53.75 11.70
C LEU A 16 -24.64 -54.27 10.56
N LYS A 17 -24.74 -53.73 9.33
CA LYS A 17 -23.89 -54.19 8.24
C LYS A 17 -22.43 -53.80 8.48
N GLN A 18 -21.62 -54.80 8.83
CA GLN A 18 -20.17 -54.66 8.95
C GLN A 18 -19.55 -54.46 7.56
N THR A 19 -18.90 -53.31 7.34
CA THR A 19 -18.08 -53.08 6.16
C THR A 19 -16.70 -53.71 6.37
N ASN A 20 -16.27 -54.58 5.46
CA ASN A 20 -14.93 -55.19 5.55
C ASN A 20 -13.83 -54.11 5.56
N LYS A 21 -12.83 -54.28 6.43
CA LYS A 21 -11.66 -53.39 6.48
C LYS A 21 -10.91 -53.49 5.16
N THR A 22 -10.52 -52.36 4.59
CA THR A 22 -9.63 -52.33 3.41
C THR A 22 -8.32 -53.00 3.75
N HIS A 23 -7.85 -53.94 2.91
CA HIS A 23 -6.55 -54.57 3.09
C HIS A 23 -5.44 -53.51 3.18
N LYS A 24 -4.44 -53.73 4.04
CA LYS A 24 -3.24 -52.86 4.07
C LYS A 24 -2.48 -53.03 2.77
N HIS A 25 -2.70 -52.16 1.81
CA HIS A 25 -1.70 -51.88 0.79
C HIS A 25 -0.67 -50.95 1.42
N GLY A 26 0.22 -51.54 2.23
CA GLY A 26 1.28 -50.84 2.90
C GLY A 26 2.16 -50.10 1.89
N LYS A 27 2.55 -48.86 2.21
CA LYS A 27 3.61 -48.16 1.48
C LYS A 27 4.92 -48.92 1.71
N HIS A 28 5.26 -49.82 0.80
CA HIS A 28 6.58 -50.44 0.78
C HIS A 28 7.62 -49.34 0.57
N LYS A 29 8.38 -49.01 1.62
CA LYS A 29 9.58 -48.18 1.45
C LYS A 29 10.66 -49.06 0.84
N SER A 30 11.28 -48.61 -0.25
CA SER A 30 12.38 -49.34 -0.88
C SER A 30 13.55 -49.50 0.10
N LYS A 31 14.37 -50.54 -0.08
CA LYS A 31 15.56 -50.76 0.74
C LYS A 31 16.50 -49.54 0.73
N GLY A 32 16.59 -48.84 -0.40
CA GLY A 32 17.32 -47.56 -0.52
C GLY A 32 16.75 -46.43 0.36
N SER A 33 15.42 -46.38 0.55
CA SER A 33 14.79 -45.41 1.46
C SER A 33 15.13 -45.68 2.94
N LEU A 34 15.23 -46.96 3.33
CA LEU A 34 15.65 -47.36 4.67
C LEU A 34 17.15 -47.10 4.90
N GLU A 35 17.99 -47.34 3.90
CA GLU A 35 19.43 -47.00 3.91
C GLU A 35 19.65 -45.49 4.09
N THR A 36 18.93 -44.64 3.34
CA THR A 36 19.02 -43.18 3.52
C THR A 36 18.53 -42.69 4.87
N LEU A 37 17.61 -43.41 5.51
CA LEU A 37 17.12 -43.12 6.86
C LEU A 37 18.12 -43.58 7.95
N LYS A 38 18.86 -44.67 7.68
CA LYS A 38 19.82 -45.26 8.62
C LYS A 38 21.24 -44.67 8.50
N LYS A 39 21.63 -44.12 7.35
CA LYS A 39 22.88 -43.36 7.16
C LYS A 39 22.83 -41.98 7.84
N GLY A 40 22.87 -41.98 9.17
CA GLY A 40 23.69 -41.04 9.94
C GLY A 40 23.54 -39.54 9.69
N LYS A 41 22.34 -39.00 9.48
CA LYS A 41 22.13 -37.57 9.77
C LYS A 41 21.79 -37.44 11.25
N VAL A 42 22.85 -37.09 11.99
CA VAL A 42 22.86 -36.77 13.41
C VAL A 42 21.69 -35.83 13.73
N ASN A 43 20.70 -36.37 14.44
CA ASN A 43 19.71 -35.58 15.13
C ASN A 43 20.47 -34.79 16.21
N ASN A 44 20.81 -33.52 15.97
CA ASN A 44 21.00 -32.47 17.00
C ASN A 44 21.57 -31.16 16.44
N VAL A 45 21.13 -30.71 15.26
CA VAL A 45 21.00 -29.26 15.08
C VAL A 45 19.54 -28.97 15.36
N LYS A 46 19.25 -28.49 16.56
CA LYS A 46 18.02 -27.74 16.86
C LYS A 46 18.06 -26.42 16.08
N ALA A 47 18.22 -26.49 14.76
CA ALA A 47 17.72 -25.45 13.91
C ALA A 47 16.22 -25.53 14.14
N LEU A 48 15.69 -24.58 14.91
CA LEU A 48 14.31 -24.17 14.82
C LEU A 48 14.08 -23.78 13.36
N SER A 49 13.94 -24.79 12.50
CA SER A 49 13.52 -24.64 11.13
C SER A 49 12.11 -24.13 11.26
N LYS A 50 11.96 -22.80 11.26
CA LYS A 50 10.68 -22.12 11.22
C LYS A 50 9.94 -22.77 10.06
N LYS A 51 9.00 -23.69 10.36
CA LYS A 51 8.17 -24.30 9.34
C LYS A 51 7.53 -23.13 8.59
N LEU A 52 7.86 -22.98 7.32
CA LEU A 52 7.28 -21.95 6.47
C LEU A 52 5.78 -22.23 6.41
N LYS A 53 5.01 -21.54 7.26
CA LYS A 53 3.55 -21.65 7.27
C LYS A 53 3.08 -21.14 5.91
N LYS A 54 2.41 -22.01 5.15
CA LYS A 54 1.73 -21.58 3.92
C LYS A 54 0.68 -20.55 4.35
N SER A 55 0.78 -19.33 3.81
CA SER A 55 -0.19 -18.27 4.08
C SER A 55 -1.58 -18.70 3.65
N THR A 56 -2.55 -18.62 4.56
CA THR A 56 -3.96 -18.81 4.24
C THR A 56 -4.49 -17.64 3.39
N ARG A 57 -5.69 -17.79 2.82
CA ARG A 57 -6.36 -16.69 2.11
C ARG A 57 -6.56 -15.46 3.01
N GLU A 58 -6.88 -15.71 4.27
CA GLU A 58 -7.08 -14.68 5.29
C GLU A 58 -5.77 -13.97 5.63
N ASP A 59 -4.67 -14.72 5.79
CA ASP A 59 -3.34 -14.14 6.04
C ASP A 59 -2.93 -13.17 4.93
N ARG A 60 -3.15 -13.55 3.66
CA ARG A 60 -2.85 -12.68 2.51
C ARG A 60 -3.71 -11.41 2.50
N ARG A 61 -5.00 -11.52 2.86
CA ARG A 61 -5.91 -10.36 2.96
C ARG A 61 -5.49 -9.42 4.09
N ASN A 62 -5.11 -9.97 5.24
CA ASN A 62 -4.64 -9.20 6.38
C ASN A 62 -3.31 -8.50 6.06
N GLN A 63 -2.37 -9.21 5.45
CA GLN A 63 -1.11 -8.63 5.00
C GLN A 63 -1.33 -7.48 4.00
N ALA A 64 -2.21 -7.65 3.01
CA ALA A 64 -2.54 -6.58 2.08
C ALA A 64 -3.15 -5.35 2.77
N THR A 65 -4.01 -5.57 3.77
CA THR A 65 -4.60 -4.48 4.57
C THR A 65 -3.54 -3.75 5.39
N GLN A 66 -2.63 -4.49 6.03
CA GLN A 66 -1.51 -3.93 6.79
C GLN A 66 -0.60 -3.09 5.88
N ILE A 67 -0.19 -3.63 4.73
CA ILE A 67 0.64 -2.90 3.77
C ILE A 67 -0.06 -1.62 3.32
N ARG A 68 -1.36 -1.69 3.00
CA ARG A 68 -2.12 -0.51 2.57
C ARG A 68 -2.25 0.54 3.66
N ARG A 69 -2.45 0.12 4.91
CA ARG A 69 -2.50 1.02 6.06
C ARG A 69 -1.15 1.71 6.24
N ASN A 70 -0.07 0.94 6.30
CA ASN A 70 1.28 1.48 6.49
C ASN A 70 1.65 2.48 5.39
N LYS A 71 1.38 2.15 4.12
CA LYS A 71 1.61 3.08 3.00
C LYS A 71 0.77 4.35 3.10
N ARG A 72 -0.49 4.26 3.53
CA ARG A 72 -1.32 5.45 3.76
C ARG A 72 -0.75 6.30 4.89
N ASP A 73 -0.37 5.68 5.99
CA ASP A 73 0.15 6.38 7.16
C ASP A 73 1.49 7.07 6.84
N GLU A 74 2.34 6.43 6.04
CA GLU A 74 3.59 7.00 5.50
C GLU A 74 3.34 8.22 4.59
N VAL A 75 2.41 8.11 3.63
CA VAL A 75 2.07 9.23 2.75
C VAL A 75 1.47 10.40 3.57
N LEU A 76 0.61 10.10 4.53
CA LEU A 76 -0.01 11.11 5.38
C LEU A 76 1.00 11.81 6.28
N SER A 77 1.95 11.07 6.88
CA SER A 77 2.99 11.67 7.72
C SER A 77 3.90 12.58 6.90
N ASN A 78 4.30 12.15 5.69
CA ASN A 78 5.09 12.97 4.78
C ASN A 78 4.35 14.23 4.33
N ARG A 79 3.05 14.13 4.01
CA ARG A 79 2.26 15.32 3.63
C ARG A 79 2.03 16.27 4.80
N ARG A 80 1.85 15.79 6.02
CA ARG A 80 1.65 16.65 7.21
C ARG A 80 2.88 17.50 7.53
N LYS A 81 4.09 16.96 7.38
CA LYS A 81 5.35 17.73 7.55
C LYS A 81 5.39 18.98 6.67
N LEU A 82 4.81 18.89 5.47
CA LEU A 82 4.78 19.98 4.50
C LEU A 82 3.70 21.04 4.81
N LEU A 83 2.72 20.72 5.66
CA LEU A 83 1.63 21.64 6.03
C LEU A 83 1.98 22.54 7.23
N GLU A 84 3.04 22.23 7.97
CA GLU A 84 3.43 22.96 9.19
C GLU A 84 4.13 24.29 8.87
N ALA A 85 4.95 24.30 7.82
CA ALA A 85 5.61 25.50 7.32
C ALA A 85 4.86 26.08 6.11
N PRO A 86 4.98 27.40 5.83
CA PRO A 86 4.50 27.98 4.58
C PRO A 86 5.20 27.35 3.38
N PHE A 87 4.45 27.08 2.31
CA PHE A 87 4.97 26.65 1.02
C PHE A 87 5.67 27.82 0.34
N MET A 88 6.97 27.70 0.14
CA MET A 88 7.72 28.70 -0.63
C MET A 88 7.52 28.47 -2.13
N VAL A 89 7.18 29.53 -2.85
CA VAL A 89 6.91 29.51 -4.29
C VAL A 89 7.72 30.62 -4.95
N ALA A 90 8.70 30.25 -5.77
CA ALA A 90 9.44 31.19 -6.59
C ALA A 90 8.65 31.49 -7.88
N VAL A 91 8.44 32.77 -8.16
CA VAL A 91 7.80 33.24 -9.40
C VAL A 91 8.89 33.81 -10.29
N VAL A 92 9.14 33.13 -11.41
CA VAL A 92 10.23 33.46 -12.34
C VAL A 92 9.63 33.84 -13.71
N PRO A 93 9.81 35.09 -14.19
CA PRO A 93 9.49 35.44 -15.56
C PRO A 93 10.32 34.63 -16.54
N LEU A 94 9.72 34.16 -17.63
CA LEU A 94 10.49 33.57 -18.75
C LEU A 94 10.67 34.53 -19.92
N SER A 95 9.95 35.65 -19.92
CA SER A 95 9.99 36.69 -20.94
C SER A 95 10.00 38.07 -20.30
N ASN A 96 10.77 38.98 -20.90
CA ASN A 96 10.86 40.39 -20.49
C ASN A 96 9.54 41.16 -20.70
N SER A 97 8.59 40.58 -21.43
CA SER A 97 7.25 41.16 -21.64
C SER A 97 6.33 40.98 -20.44
N ILE A 98 6.70 40.18 -19.43
CA ILE A 98 5.84 39.85 -18.30
C ILE A 98 6.11 40.83 -17.16
N VAL A 99 5.06 41.54 -16.74
CA VAL A 99 5.11 42.44 -15.60
C VAL A 99 4.79 41.65 -14.33
N MET A 100 5.76 41.52 -13.42
CA MET A 100 5.60 40.73 -12.18
C MET A 100 4.51 41.27 -11.25
N GLY A 101 4.27 42.59 -11.27
CA GLY A 101 3.22 43.21 -10.47
C GLY A 101 1.82 42.70 -10.81
N ASP A 102 1.52 42.52 -12.10
CA ASP A 102 0.22 42.01 -12.57
C ASP A 102 0.01 40.56 -12.14
N VAL A 103 1.07 39.75 -12.20
CA VAL A 103 1.05 38.36 -11.72
C VAL A 103 0.81 38.32 -10.21
N MET A 104 1.46 39.21 -9.47
CA MET A 104 1.29 39.30 -8.02
C MET A 104 -0.16 39.66 -7.65
N GLN A 105 -0.71 40.69 -8.30
CA GLN A 105 -2.10 41.10 -8.09
C GLN A 105 -3.09 39.98 -8.44
N MET A 106 -2.81 39.22 -9.51
CA MET A 106 -3.62 38.05 -9.87
C MET A 106 -3.60 36.98 -8.77
N ILE A 107 -2.44 36.73 -8.16
CA ILE A 107 -2.31 35.76 -7.07
C ILE A 107 -3.01 36.27 -5.80
N GLU A 108 -2.87 37.54 -5.46
CA GLU A 108 -3.51 38.18 -4.30
C GLU A 108 -5.04 38.14 -4.38
N THR A 109 -5.58 38.38 -5.58
CA THR A 109 -7.03 38.44 -5.82
C THR A 109 -7.66 37.10 -6.17
N ALA A 110 -6.87 36.03 -6.25
CA ALA A 110 -7.35 34.71 -6.65
C ALA A 110 -8.37 34.10 -5.67
N ASP A 111 -8.33 34.48 -4.40
CA ASP A 111 -9.28 34.03 -3.38
C ASP A 111 -9.72 35.21 -2.50
N SER A 112 -11.04 35.40 -2.38
CA SER A 112 -11.64 36.47 -1.57
C SER A 112 -11.43 36.29 -0.07
N GLU A 113 -11.15 35.05 0.38
CA GLU A 113 -10.89 34.74 1.79
C GLU A 113 -9.38 34.70 2.11
N ALA A 114 -8.53 35.03 1.14
CA ALA A 114 -7.09 35.07 1.34
C ALA A 114 -6.70 36.16 2.35
N ILE A 115 -5.86 35.78 3.31
CA ILE A 115 -5.20 36.75 4.20
C ILE A 115 -3.81 36.99 3.62
N VAL A 116 -3.61 38.20 3.13
CA VAL A 116 -2.39 38.63 2.45
C VAL A 116 -1.57 39.55 3.35
N THR A 117 -0.27 39.28 3.46
CA THR A 117 0.70 40.18 4.10
C THR A 117 1.98 40.27 3.27
N HIS A 118 2.64 41.42 3.33
CA HIS A 118 3.92 41.64 2.64
C HIS A 118 5.07 41.70 3.64
N SER A 119 6.19 41.07 3.30
CA SER A 119 7.47 41.25 4.01
C SER A 119 8.07 42.62 3.67
N SER A 120 8.96 43.11 4.53
CA SER A 120 9.80 44.29 4.25
C SER A 120 10.65 44.14 2.99
N GLU A 121 10.93 42.90 2.59
CA GLU A 121 11.70 42.54 1.38
C GLU A 121 10.83 42.41 0.13
N GLY A 122 9.51 42.66 0.23
CA GLY A 122 8.58 42.58 -0.89
C GLY A 122 8.04 41.17 -1.18
N HIS A 123 8.36 40.18 -0.34
CA HIS A 123 7.77 38.84 -0.43
C HIS A 123 6.30 38.86 -0.03
N LEU A 124 5.50 38.03 -0.70
CA LEU A 124 4.07 37.91 -0.46
C LEU A 124 3.77 36.68 0.37
N HIS A 125 3.13 36.88 1.50
CA HIS A 125 2.64 35.80 2.34
C HIS A 125 1.12 35.71 2.20
N ILE A 126 0.64 34.54 1.83
CA ILE A 126 -0.79 34.28 1.62
C ILE A 126 -1.20 33.13 2.51
N SER A 127 -2.18 33.35 3.38
CA SER A 127 -2.86 32.29 4.09
C SER A 127 -4.22 32.07 3.44
N LEU A 128 -4.49 30.82 3.01
CA LEU A 128 -5.75 30.42 2.39
C LEU A 128 -6.53 29.51 3.36
N PRO A 129 -7.50 30.06 4.12
CA PRO A 129 -8.27 29.30 5.11
C PRO A 129 -9.03 28.12 4.50
N ARG A 130 -9.59 28.32 3.30
CA ARG A 130 -10.32 27.30 2.53
C ARG A 130 -9.48 26.05 2.26
N PHE A 131 -8.21 26.22 1.91
CA PHE A 131 -7.28 25.12 1.67
C PHE A 131 -6.51 24.68 2.92
N LYS A 132 -6.61 25.44 4.02
CA LYS A 132 -5.82 25.26 5.26
C LYS A 132 -4.33 25.23 4.98
N GLN A 133 -3.88 26.10 4.08
CA GLN A 133 -2.50 26.18 3.60
C GLN A 133 -2.00 27.62 3.60
N ARG A 134 -0.69 27.75 3.75
CA ARG A 134 0.03 29.02 3.75
C ARG A 134 1.10 28.98 2.68
N PHE A 135 1.24 30.07 1.95
CA PHE A 135 2.20 30.23 0.87
C PHE A 135 3.05 31.47 1.13
N THR A 136 4.31 31.40 0.71
CA THR A 136 5.23 32.53 0.62
C THR A 136 5.71 32.61 -0.82
N CYS A 137 5.22 33.60 -1.56
CA CYS A 137 5.61 33.86 -2.93
C CYS A 137 6.80 34.83 -2.96
N VAL A 138 7.87 34.41 -3.63
CA VAL A 138 9.08 35.19 -3.85
C VAL A 138 9.11 35.57 -5.33
N LEU A 139 9.07 36.87 -5.60
CA LEU A 139 9.27 37.39 -6.95
C LEU A 139 10.76 37.42 -7.23
N VAL A 140 11.17 36.77 -8.31
CA VAL A 140 12.57 36.66 -8.69
C VAL A 140 12.82 37.52 -9.93
N ASP A 141 13.79 38.42 -9.82
CA ASP A 141 14.28 39.16 -10.98
C ASP A 141 15.21 38.28 -11.82
N THR A 142 14.97 38.26 -13.12
CA THR A 142 15.73 37.46 -14.10
C THR A 142 16.94 38.20 -14.65
N SER A 143 17.10 39.48 -14.30
CA SER A 143 18.29 40.27 -14.65
C SER A 143 19.58 39.66 -14.08
N ASN A 144 19.49 38.96 -12.94
CA ASN A 144 20.61 38.31 -12.28
C ASN A 144 20.33 36.82 -12.05
N ILE A 145 21.04 35.98 -12.80
CA ILE A 145 20.91 34.52 -12.72
C ILE A 145 21.26 33.94 -11.33
N PHE A 146 22.14 34.58 -10.57
CA PHE A 146 22.50 34.10 -9.24
C PHE A 146 21.34 34.24 -8.27
N ILE A 147 20.60 35.34 -8.34
CA ILE A 147 19.38 35.55 -7.53
C ILE A 147 18.35 34.45 -7.85
N VAL A 148 18.23 34.04 -9.11
CA VAL A 148 17.32 32.96 -9.51
C VAL A 148 17.72 31.61 -8.92
N LEU A 149 19.03 31.35 -8.76
CA LEU A 149 19.55 30.09 -8.26
C LEU A 149 19.61 30.01 -6.73
N ASP A 150 19.68 31.16 -6.05
CA ASP A 150 19.79 31.27 -4.59
C ASP A 150 18.43 31.24 -3.87
N VAL A 151 17.31 31.29 -4.62
CA VAL A 151 15.93 31.21 -4.10
C VAL A 151 15.46 29.76 -4.01
#